data_AF-A0A6F9AK20-F1
#
_entry.id   AF-A0A6F9AK20-F1
#
_cell.length_a   1.000
_cell.length_b   1.000
_cell.length_c   1.000
_cell.angle_alpha   90.00
_cell.angle_beta   90.00
_cell.angle_gamma   90.00
#
_symmetry.space_group_name_H-M   'P 1'
#
loop_
_entity.id
_entity.type
_entity.pdbx_description
1 polymer ?
#
loop_
_entity_poly.entity_id
_entity_poly.type
_entity_poly.pdbx_seq_one_letter_code
_entity_poly.pdbx_strand_id
1 'polypeptide(L)'
;MADSLRRLVNTSSLSVMQDKLECWYKDYHESVEKERKIRELSASHENDMQKMETQLCSTRLQLESIKQELADTHLQLDDTKNMSATTLLATEDEILQLKAELRAACDQVETYKRKLNILDDYERQGRLLRDEVSFLTAEKSMLQERLVRSRSPSPLPRRRHHSSPLRSESPTRAQLTNSSRHARLVSRFSDLYAVERLEAQSLLRQYIDDPEMVQIIIFIATVEAFQAAKLAYRQFKLRVRKTLSPSHLGPEILEDSVVDYIVRNLDLYDVQASINDVINAMNVNPRISFPPEVDFVLISGFIRETCRVAGGAEAGATVLFVLTLAAPHALSPLATAEAPLLDVSQPVASKP
;
A
#
# COMPACT_ATOMS: atom_id res chain seq x y z
N MET A 1 -28.89 -126.04 13.55
CA MET A 1 -27.94 -125.21 12.76
C MET A 1 -27.98 -123.75 13.18
N ALA A 2 -29.16 -123.10 13.19
CA ALA A 2 -29.29 -121.71 13.64
C ALA A 2 -28.77 -121.48 15.09
N ASP A 3 -29.09 -122.36 16.03
CA ASP A 3 -28.65 -122.23 17.44
C ASP A 3 -27.17 -122.56 17.68
N SER A 4 -26.55 -123.32 16.77
CA SER A 4 -25.10 -123.61 16.81
C SER A 4 -24.30 -122.43 16.26
N LEU A 5 -24.80 -121.78 15.20
CA LEU A 5 -24.23 -120.54 14.66
C LEU A 5 -24.38 -119.39 15.66
N ARG A 6 -25.53 -119.27 16.33
CA ARG A 6 -25.78 -118.26 17.38
C ARG A 6 -24.84 -118.43 18.58
N ARG A 7 -24.55 -119.68 18.98
CA ARG A 7 -23.59 -119.99 20.06
C ARG A 7 -22.13 -119.75 19.66
N LEU A 8 -21.75 -119.98 18.40
CA LEU A 8 -20.40 -119.66 17.91
C LEU A 8 -20.17 -118.14 17.85
N VAL A 9 -21.18 -117.38 17.41
CA VAL A 9 -21.16 -115.91 17.40
C VAL A 9 -21.18 -115.34 18.82
N ASN A 10 -21.86 -115.99 19.76
CA ASN A 10 -21.86 -115.62 21.19
C ASN A 10 -20.63 -116.13 21.97
N THR A 11 -19.58 -116.61 21.30
CA THR A 11 -18.33 -116.90 22.01
C THR A 11 -17.67 -115.58 22.41
N SER A 12 -17.26 -115.47 23.68
CA SER A 12 -16.69 -114.25 24.28
C SER A 12 -15.50 -113.65 23.49
N SER A 13 -14.80 -114.45 22.70
CA SER A 13 -13.73 -114.01 21.80
C SER A 13 -14.23 -113.17 20.62
N LEU A 14 -15.42 -113.50 20.09
CA LEU A 14 -15.98 -112.90 18.87
C LEU A 14 -16.63 -111.54 19.16
N SER A 15 -17.25 -111.35 20.33
CA SER A 15 -17.77 -110.03 20.75
C SER A 15 -16.63 -109.03 21.03
N VAL A 16 -15.54 -109.47 21.66
CA VAL A 16 -14.35 -108.62 21.89
C VAL A 16 -13.71 -108.18 20.58
N MET A 17 -13.73 -109.04 19.55
CA MET A 17 -13.29 -108.68 18.21
C MET A 17 -14.22 -107.66 17.55
N GLN A 18 -15.54 -107.77 17.72
CA GLN A 18 -16.51 -106.77 17.24
C GLN A 18 -16.32 -105.42 17.92
N ASP A 19 -16.20 -105.38 19.26
CA ASP A 19 -16.00 -104.13 20.00
C ASP A 19 -14.70 -103.42 19.57
N LYS A 20 -13.63 -104.19 19.33
CA LYS A 20 -12.36 -103.65 18.80
C LYS A 20 -12.50 -103.12 17.38
N LEU A 21 -13.29 -103.79 16.54
CA LEU A 21 -13.53 -103.35 15.17
C LEU A 21 -14.36 -102.05 15.14
N GLU A 22 -15.40 -101.95 15.98
CA GLU A 22 -16.20 -100.74 16.13
C GLU A 22 -15.38 -99.58 16.69
N CYS A 23 -14.55 -99.84 17.71
CA CYS A 23 -13.64 -98.85 18.27
C CYS A 23 -12.63 -98.36 17.22
N TRP A 24 -12.02 -99.28 16.47
CA TRP A 24 -11.10 -98.95 15.39
C TRP A 24 -11.79 -98.15 14.27
N TYR A 25 -13.01 -98.53 13.89
CA TYR A 25 -13.78 -97.80 12.87
C TYR A 25 -14.08 -96.37 13.32
N LYS A 26 -14.42 -96.18 14.59
CA LYS A 26 -14.65 -94.84 15.17
C LYS A 26 -13.38 -94.01 15.18
N ASP A 27 -12.25 -94.56 15.64
CA ASP A 27 -10.96 -93.85 15.67
C ASP A 27 -10.48 -93.49 14.25
N TYR A 28 -10.64 -94.41 13.30
CA TYR A 28 -10.35 -94.16 11.89
C TYR A 28 -11.21 -93.02 11.34
N HIS A 29 -12.51 -93.03 11.62
CA HIS A 29 -13.41 -91.96 11.18
C HIS A 29 -13.04 -90.60 11.80
N GLU A 30 -12.74 -90.56 13.11
CA GLU A 30 -12.25 -89.35 13.78
C GLU A 30 -10.91 -88.86 13.22
N SER A 31 -10.00 -89.76 12.83
CA SER A 31 -8.73 -89.41 12.18
C SER A 31 -8.96 -88.74 10.82
N VAL A 32 -9.84 -89.32 9.99
CA VAL A 32 -10.20 -88.74 8.68
C VAL A 32 -10.86 -87.36 8.84
N GLU A 33 -11.69 -87.18 9.87
CA GLU A 33 -12.30 -85.90 10.21
C GLU A 33 -11.26 -84.84 10.60
N LYS A 34 -10.30 -85.21 11.47
CA LYS A 34 -9.19 -84.34 11.87
C LYS A 34 -8.30 -83.99 10.67
N GLU A 35 -7.98 -84.95 9.81
CA GLU A 35 -7.23 -84.71 8.57
C GLU A 35 -7.96 -83.79 7.60
N ARG A 36 -9.30 -83.88 7.53
CA ARG A 36 -10.10 -82.94 6.73
C ARG A 36 -10.01 -81.54 7.31
N LYS A 37 -10.18 -81.40 8.63
CA LYS A 37 -10.13 -80.10 9.31
C LYS A 37 -8.74 -79.45 9.21
N ILE A 38 -7.68 -80.24 9.31
CA ILE A 38 -6.30 -79.76 9.08
C ILE A 38 -6.17 -79.24 7.64
N ARG A 39 -6.64 -79.98 6.64
CA ARG A 39 -6.60 -79.53 5.24
C ARG A 39 -7.38 -78.25 5.00
N GLU A 40 -8.57 -78.12 5.58
CA GLU A 40 -9.41 -76.92 5.49
C GLU A 40 -8.74 -75.71 6.15
N LEU A 41 -8.19 -75.88 7.36
CA LEU A 41 -7.47 -74.81 8.06
C LEU A 41 -6.21 -74.39 7.29
N SER A 42 -5.45 -75.36 6.76
CA SER A 42 -4.28 -75.07 5.92
C SER A 42 -4.67 -74.31 4.65
N ALA A 43 -5.75 -74.72 3.97
CA ALA A 43 -6.23 -74.03 2.77
C ALA A 43 -6.73 -72.62 3.05
N SER A 44 -7.42 -72.40 4.18
CA SER A 44 -7.85 -71.06 4.62
C SER A 44 -6.64 -70.16 4.91
N HIS A 45 -5.66 -70.67 5.66
CA HIS A 45 -4.46 -69.93 5.99
C HIS A 45 -3.63 -69.56 4.75
N GLU A 46 -3.50 -70.49 3.79
CA GLU A 46 -2.83 -70.21 2.51
C GLU A 46 -3.55 -69.10 1.73
N ASN A 47 -4.88 -69.14 1.67
CA ASN A 47 -5.69 -68.11 1.02
C ASN A 47 -5.50 -66.72 1.68
N ASP A 48 -5.54 -66.67 3.01
CA ASP A 48 -5.30 -65.43 3.75
C ASP A 48 -3.89 -64.89 3.52
N MET A 49 -2.87 -65.77 3.49
CA MET A 49 -1.49 -65.39 3.18
C MET A 49 -1.39 -64.80 1.76
N GLN A 50 -2.01 -65.43 0.77
CA GLN A 50 -2.03 -64.96 -0.61
C GLN A 50 -2.75 -63.60 -0.75
N LYS A 51 -3.84 -63.40 0.00
CA LYS A 51 -4.56 -62.13 0.05
C LYS A 51 -3.70 -61.03 0.66
N MET A 52 -2.99 -61.31 1.75
CA MET A 52 -2.06 -60.35 2.35
C MET A 52 -0.91 -60.03 1.40
N GLU A 53 -0.36 -61.02 0.70
CA GLU A 53 0.72 -60.83 -0.27
C GLU A 53 0.30 -59.97 -1.46
N THR A 54 -0.89 -60.21 -2.02
CA THR A 54 -1.44 -59.37 -3.11
C THR A 54 -1.69 -57.93 -2.67
N GLN A 55 -2.19 -57.71 -1.45
CA GLN A 55 -2.33 -56.38 -0.87
C GLN A 55 -0.99 -55.69 -0.66
N LEU A 56 0.03 -56.42 -0.19
CA LEU A 56 1.37 -55.91 0.02
C LEU A 56 2.02 -55.51 -1.32
N CYS A 57 1.87 -56.34 -2.36
CA CYS A 57 2.32 -56.00 -3.71
C CYS A 57 1.60 -54.77 -4.28
N SER A 58 0.27 -54.68 -4.11
CA SER A 58 -0.52 -53.52 -4.56
C SER A 58 -0.08 -52.22 -3.88
N THR A 59 0.08 -52.25 -2.55
CA THR A 59 0.51 -51.08 -1.77
C THR A 59 1.95 -50.67 -2.09
N ARG A 60 2.86 -51.62 -2.35
CA ARG A 60 4.22 -51.32 -2.83
C ARG A 60 4.22 -50.58 -4.16
N LEU A 61 3.40 -51.03 -5.13
CA LEU A 61 3.29 -50.38 -6.43
C LEU A 61 2.69 -48.97 -6.33
N GLN A 62 1.67 -48.79 -5.48
CA GLN A 62 1.09 -47.47 -5.21
C GLN A 62 2.11 -46.52 -4.59
N LEU A 63 2.89 -47.01 -3.61
CA LEU A 63 3.92 -46.22 -2.96
C LEU A 63 5.00 -45.80 -3.96
N GLU A 64 5.40 -46.68 -4.87
CA GLU A 64 6.36 -46.35 -5.92
C GLU A 64 5.80 -45.34 -6.93
N SER A 65 4.51 -45.45 -7.29
CA SER A 65 3.81 -44.46 -8.12
C SER A 65 3.82 -43.07 -7.46
N ILE A 66 3.45 -42.99 -6.18
CA ILE A 66 3.40 -41.73 -5.43
C ILE A 66 4.81 -41.13 -5.28
N LYS A 67 5.84 -41.97 -5.06
CA LYS A 67 7.23 -41.50 -5.03
C LYS A 67 7.66 -40.90 -6.37
N GLN A 68 7.29 -41.53 -7.48
CA GLN A 68 7.61 -41.00 -8.80
C GLN A 68 6.89 -39.67 -9.06
N GLU A 69 5.60 -39.60 -8.75
CA GLU A 69 4.82 -38.35 -8.86
C GLU A 69 5.41 -37.23 -7.97
N LEU A 70 5.89 -37.57 -6.77
CA LEU A 70 6.58 -36.62 -5.89
C LEU A 70 7.90 -36.11 -6.51
N ALA A 71 8.67 -36.98 -7.15
CA ALA A 71 9.90 -36.59 -7.83
C ALA A 71 9.60 -35.68 -9.04
N ASP A 72 8.58 -36.00 -9.84
CA ASP A 72 8.18 -35.24 -11.01
C ASP A 72 7.66 -33.85 -10.63
N THR A 73 6.85 -33.76 -9.57
CA THR A 73 6.35 -32.48 -9.05
C THR A 73 7.47 -31.61 -8.47
N HIS A 74 8.47 -32.22 -7.83
CA HIS A 74 9.66 -31.49 -7.36
C HIS A 74 10.45 -30.90 -8.54
N LEU A 75 10.64 -31.66 -9.62
CA LEU A 75 11.32 -31.17 -10.82
C LEU A 75 10.58 -29.99 -11.46
N GLN A 76 9.25 -30.09 -11.60
CA GLN A 76 8.42 -28.99 -12.10
C GLN A 76 8.49 -27.75 -11.21
N LEU A 77 8.52 -27.95 -9.89
CA LEU A 77 8.65 -26.84 -8.95
C LEU A 77 10.01 -26.14 -9.11
N ASP A 78 11.09 -26.89 -9.30
CA ASP A 78 12.41 -26.29 -9.51
C ASP A 78 12.51 -25.60 -10.87
N ASP A 79 11.93 -26.15 -11.93
CA ASP A 79 11.84 -25.50 -13.24
C ASP A 79 11.04 -24.18 -13.16
N THR A 80 9.90 -24.19 -12.47
CA THR A 80 9.10 -22.97 -12.28
C THR A 80 9.82 -21.92 -11.44
N LYS A 81 10.52 -22.32 -10.36
CA LYS A 81 11.40 -21.42 -9.61
C LYS A 81 12.46 -20.81 -10.50
N ASN A 82 13.15 -21.61 -11.31
CA ASN A 82 14.20 -21.13 -12.22
C ASN A 82 13.65 -20.14 -13.26
N MET A 83 12.50 -20.44 -13.89
CA MET A 83 11.85 -19.53 -14.84
C MET A 83 11.39 -18.23 -14.17
N SER A 84 10.87 -18.31 -12.95
CA SER A 84 10.46 -17.11 -12.21
C SER A 84 11.65 -16.25 -11.81
N ALA A 85 12.78 -16.86 -11.41
CA ALA A 85 14.00 -16.16 -11.05
C ALA A 85 14.62 -15.44 -12.26
N THR A 86 14.67 -16.07 -13.43
CA THR A 86 15.18 -15.44 -14.66
C THR A 86 14.29 -14.28 -15.10
N THR A 87 12.96 -14.45 -15.01
CA THR A 87 12.00 -13.38 -15.33
C THR A 87 12.15 -12.20 -14.38
N LEU A 88 12.30 -12.47 -13.07
CA LEU A 88 12.49 -11.44 -12.05
C LEU A 88 13.76 -10.63 -12.33
N LEU A 89 14.90 -11.28 -12.57
CA LEU A 89 16.15 -10.60 -12.90
C LEU A 89 16.03 -9.72 -14.14
N ALA A 90 15.36 -10.21 -15.20
CA ALA A 90 15.13 -9.40 -16.40
C ALA A 90 14.29 -8.14 -16.11
N THR A 91 13.25 -8.25 -15.28
CA THR A 91 12.44 -7.08 -14.88
C THR A 91 13.18 -6.13 -13.95
N GLU A 92 14.06 -6.65 -13.07
CA GLU A 92 14.90 -5.82 -12.21
C GLU A 92 15.89 -5.00 -13.04
N ASP A 93 16.53 -5.61 -14.04
CA ASP A 93 17.42 -4.92 -14.97
C ASP A 93 16.68 -3.83 -15.77
N GLU A 94 15.46 -4.10 -16.24
CA GLU A 94 14.63 -3.09 -16.92
C GLU A 94 14.29 -1.92 -15.99
N ILE A 95 13.94 -2.18 -14.72
CA ILE A 95 13.67 -1.12 -13.74
C ILE A 95 14.93 -0.29 -13.47
N LEU A 96 16.11 -0.92 -13.37
CA LEU A 96 17.38 -0.22 -13.18
C LEU A 96 17.70 0.67 -14.39
N GLN A 97 17.48 0.18 -15.60
CA GLN A 97 17.66 0.94 -16.83
C GLN A 97 16.71 2.15 -16.89
N LEU A 98 15.41 1.93 -16.65
CA LEU A 98 14.41 3.02 -16.65
C LEU A 98 14.70 4.07 -15.57
N LYS A 99 15.20 3.66 -14.39
CA LYS A 99 15.62 4.60 -13.33
C LYS A 99 16.84 5.43 -13.76
N ALA A 100 17.79 4.83 -14.49
CA ALA A 100 18.95 5.56 -15.00
C ALA A 100 18.53 6.59 -16.05
N GLU A 101 17.64 6.21 -16.98
CA GLU A 101 17.09 7.11 -18.00
C GLU A 101 16.28 8.25 -17.39
N LEU A 102 15.45 7.97 -16.38
CA LEU A 102 14.71 8.99 -15.64
C LEU A 102 15.65 10.00 -14.98
N ARG A 103 16.75 9.54 -14.37
CA ARG A 103 17.76 10.42 -13.77
C ARG A 103 18.42 11.32 -14.81
N ALA A 104 18.83 10.74 -15.94
CA ALA A 104 19.42 11.50 -17.04
C ALA A 104 18.43 12.56 -17.61
N ALA A 105 17.15 12.22 -17.72
CA ALA A 105 16.11 13.16 -18.14
C ALA A 105 15.92 14.30 -17.12
N CYS A 106 15.91 14.01 -15.82
CA CYS A 106 15.86 15.02 -14.77
C CYS A 106 17.06 15.99 -14.85
N ASP A 107 18.27 15.46 -15.04
CA ASP A 107 19.47 16.28 -15.19
C ASP A 107 19.38 17.20 -16.42
N GLN A 108 18.84 16.69 -17.54
CA GLN A 108 18.56 17.50 -18.72
C GLN A 108 17.56 18.62 -18.42
N VAL A 109 16.44 18.33 -17.76
CA VAL A 109 15.44 19.34 -17.37
C VAL A 109 16.07 20.44 -16.51
N GLU A 110 16.91 20.08 -15.54
CA GLU A 110 17.63 21.06 -14.72
C GLU A 110 18.60 21.91 -15.54
N THR A 111 19.27 21.34 -16.56
CA THR A 111 20.09 22.16 -17.46
C THR A 111 19.26 23.14 -18.29
N TYR A 112 18.10 22.72 -18.79
CA TYR A 112 17.20 23.60 -19.54
C TYR A 112 16.61 24.70 -18.67
N LYS A 113 16.28 24.40 -17.42
CA LYS A 113 15.84 25.39 -16.43
C LYS A 113 16.89 26.46 -16.17
N ARG A 114 18.17 26.08 -16.03
CA ARG A 114 19.28 27.05 -15.92
C ARG A 114 19.39 27.93 -17.17
N LYS A 115 19.25 27.36 -18.37
CA LYS A 115 19.24 28.13 -19.63
C LYS A 115 18.06 29.09 -19.71
N LEU A 116 16.88 28.68 -19.25
CA LEU A 116 15.68 29.51 -19.21
C LEU A 116 15.89 30.74 -18.31
N ASN A 117 16.45 30.55 -17.11
CA ASN A 117 16.75 31.66 -16.20
C ASN A 117 17.68 32.70 -16.83
N ILE A 118 18.67 32.27 -17.60
CA ILE A 118 19.57 33.17 -18.34
C ILE A 118 18.80 33.97 -19.40
N LEU A 119 17.87 33.34 -20.12
CA LEU A 119 17.01 34.04 -21.08
C LEU A 119 16.09 35.05 -20.38
N ASP A 120 15.54 34.73 -19.22
CA ASP A 120 14.73 35.65 -18.42
C ASP A 120 15.51 36.91 -18.01
N ASP A 121 16.79 36.76 -17.66
CA ASP A 121 17.68 37.89 -17.33
C ASP A 121 17.93 38.79 -18.56
N TYR A 122 18.19 38.19 -19.73
CA TYR A 122 18.32 38.96 -20.97
C TYR A 122 17.01 39.66 -21.36
N GLU A 123 15.88 39.01 -21.15
CA GLU A 123 14.57 39.60 -21.43
C GLU A 123 14.28 40.80 -20.51
N ARG A 124 14.67 40.72 -19.22
CA ARG A 124 14.62 41.85 -18.28
C ARG A 124 15.54 42.98 -18.71
N GLN A 125 16.77 42.68 -19.13
CA GLN A 125 17.68 43.70 -19.65
C GLN A 125 17.11 44.37 -20.91
N GLY A 126 16.48 43.60 -21.80
CA GLY A 126 15.78 44.12 -22.96
C GLY A 126 14.63 45.06 -22.61
N ARG A 127 13.85 44.76 -21.55
CA ARG A 127 12.83 45.68 -21.02
C ARG A 127 13.44 46.99 -20.54
N LEU A 128 14.48 46.93 -19.71
CA LEU A 128 15.15 48.12 -19.18
C LEU A 128 15.71 49.02 -20.28
N LEU A 129 16.37 48.43 -21.29
CA LEU A 129 16.89 49.20 -22.42
C LEU A 129 15.77 49.84 -23.25
N ARG A 130 14.61 49.17 -23.42
CA ARG A 130 13.45 49.77 -24.09
C ARG A 130 12.89 50.94 -23.29
N ASP A 131 12.78 50.80 -21.98
CA ASP A 131 12.31 51.87 -21.10
C ASP A 131 13.25 53.08 -21.17
N GLU A 132 14.57 52.85 -21.14
CA GLU A 132 15.58 53.90 -21.30
C GLU A 132 15.48 54.60 -22.66
N VAL A 133 15.33 53.85 -23.75
CA VAL A 133 15.11 54.43 -25.09
C VAL A 133 13.83 55.26 -25.12
N SER A 134 12.75 54.80 -24.48
CA SER A 134 11.50 55.55 -24.40
C SER A 134 11.66 56.87 -23.63
N PHE A 135 12.42 56.84 -22.53
CA PHE A 135 12.74 58.01 -21.72
C PHE A 135 13.57 59.02 -22.51
N LEU A 136 14.68 58.59 -23.10
CA LEU A 136 15.54 59.42 -23.94
C LEU A 136 14.78 60.00 -25.15
N THR A 137 13.85 59.22 -25.74
CA THR A 137 13.01 59.68 -26.85
C THR A 137 12.03 60.76 -26.39
N ALA A 138 11.42 60.62 -25.21
CA ALA A 138 10.56 61.64 -24.62
C ALA A 138 11.33 62.91 -24.24
N GLU A 139 12.53 62.78 -23.68
CA GLU A 139 13.39 63.92 -23.38
C GLU A 139 13.80 64.67 -24.65
N LYS A 140 14.21 63.92 -25.69
CA LYS A 140 14.51 64.49 -27.00
C LYS A 140 13.32 65.25 -27.58
N SER A 141 12.11 64.70 -27.50
CA SER A 141 10.92 65.37 -28.02
C SER A 141 10.57 66.63 -27.21
N MET A 142 10.72 66.62 -25.89
CA MET A 142 10.57 67.81 -25.05
C MET A 142 11.57 68.91 -25.40
N LEU A 143 12.85 68.56 -25.57
CA LEU A 143 13.89 69.52 -25.98
C LEU A 143 13.60 70.09 -27.36
N GLN A 144 13.14 69.26 -28.30
CA GLN A 144 12.74 69.68 -29.63
C GLN A 144 11.51 70.61 -29.59
N GLU A 145 10.51 70.32 -28.76
CA GLU A 145 9.34 71.18 -28.57
C GLU A 145 9.71 72.53 -27.95
N ARG A 146 10.66 72.57 -27.00
CA ARG A 146 11.20 73.82 -26.43
C ARG A 146 11.90 74.67 -27.49
N LEU A 147 12.64 74.03 -28.40
CA LEU A 147 13.29 74.71 -29.53
C LEU A 147 12.26 75.28 -30.54
N VAL A 148 11.13 74.59 -30.72
CA VAL A 148 10.04 75.07 -31.59
C VAL A 148 9.24 76.20 -30.90
N ARG A 149 8.99 76.13 -29.59
CA ARG A 149 8.27 77.17 -28.82
C ARG A 149 9.02 78.50 -28.66
N SER A 150 10.35 78.49 -28.62
CA SER A 150 11.16 79.73 -28.56
C SER A 150 11.10 80.55 -29.85
N ARG A 151 10.51 80.00 -30.92
CA ARG A 151 10.04 80.73 -32.10
C ARG A 151 8.52 80.83 -32.04
N SER A 152 7.98 81.84 -31.36
CA SER A 152 6.55 82.16 -31.44
C SER A 152 6.31 83.28 -32.45
N PRO A 153 5.12 83.29 -33.09
CA PRO A 153 4.00 84.04 -32.51
C PRO A 153 2.79 83.14 -32.17
N SER A 154 2.22 83.38 -31.00
CA SER A 154 1.06 82.74 -30.34
C SER A 154 -0.29 83.31 -30.84
N PRO A 155 -1.49 82.96 -30.28
CA PRO A 155 -1.97 81.73 -29.58
C PRO A 155 -3.41 81.30 -30.03
N LEU A 156 -3.96 80.19 -29.48
CA LEU A 156 -5.36 80.07 -28.95
C LEU A 156 -5.63 78.64 -28.38
N PRO A 157 -6.60 78.46 -27.43
CA PRO A 157 -6.64 77.32 -26.51
C PRO A 157 -7.81 76.36 -26.75
N ARG A 158 -7.61 75.04 -26.62
CA ARG A 158 -8.72 74.09 -26.35
C ARG A 158 -8.30 72.85 -25.54
N ARG A 159 -9.00 72.72 -24.40
CA ARG A 159 -9.66 71.53 -23.80
C ARG A 159 -8.90 70.19 -23.66
N ARG A 160 -8.76 69.81 -22.37
CA ARG A 160 -9.03 68.51 -21.72
C ARG A 160 -8.90 67.24 -22.57
N HIS A 161 -8.15 66.26 -22.07
CA HIS A 161 -8.73 64.99 -21.61
C HIS A 161 -7.71 64.18 -20.79
N HIS A 162 -8.27 63.25 -20.04
CA HIS A 162 -7.74 62.50 -18.92
C HIS A 162 -7.08 61.22 -19.44
N SER A 163 -5.91 60.86 -18.95
CA SER A 163 -5.34 59.52 -19.14
C SER A 163 -4.55 59.13 -17.90
N SER A 164 -5.19 58.30 -17.08
CA SER A 164 -4.64 57.62 -15.90
C SER A 164 -3.43 56.73 -16.24
N PRO A 165 -2.48 56.51 -15.30
CA PRO A 165 -1.31 55.67 -15.54
C PRO A 165 -1.72 54.20 -15.73
N LEU A 166 -1.27 53.62 -16.85
CA LEU A 166 -1.36 52.19 -17.13
C LEU A 166 -0.58 51.42 -16.07
N ARG A 167 -1.25 50.45 -15.46
CA ARG A 167 -0.68 49.49 -14.52
C ARG A 167 0.41 48.68 -15.22
N SER A 168 1.55 48.55 -14.56
CA SER A 168 2.60 47.60 -14.87
C SER A 168 2.05 46.16 -14.85
N GLU A 169 2.00 45.50 -15.99
CA GLU A 169 1.82 44.06 -16.07
C GLU A 169 3.01 43.39 -15.38
N SER A 170 2.70 42.79 -14.24
CA SER A 170 3.66 42.03 -13.44
C SER A 170 3.86 40.65 -14.07
N PRO A 171 5.07 40.06 -13.99
CA PRO A 171 5.31 38.70 -14.44
C PRO A 171 4.33 37.73 -13.79
N THR A 172 3.85 36.77 -14.57
CA THR A 172 2.74 35.85 -14.28
C THR A 172 2.75 35.33 -12.84
N ARG A 173 1.76 35.81 -12.07
CA ARG A 173 1.50 35.56 -10.64
C ARG A 173 1.49 34.06 -10.25
N ALA A 174 1.33 33.14 -11.20
CA ALA A 174 1.19 31.71 -10.93
C ALA A 174 2.49 31.03 -10.44
N GLN A 175 3.67 31.36 -10.96
CA GLN A 175 4.91 30.60 -10.63
C GLN A 175 5.49 30.92 -9.26
N LEU A 176 5.45 32.19 -8.83
CA LEU A 176 5.90 32.61 -7.49
C LEU A 176 4.96 32.11 -6.37
N THR A 177 3.76 31.63 -6.72
CA THR A 177 2.82 31.10 -5.74
C THR A 177 3.02 29.64 -5.40
N ASN A 178 3.57 28.79 -6.28
CA ASN A 178 3.60 27.34 -6.00
C ASN A 178 4.56 26.98 -4.86
N SER A 179 5.79 27.50 -4.87
CA SER A 179 6.76 27.30 -3.78
C SER A 179 6.29 27.89 -2.43
N SER A 180 5.71 29.10 -2.46
CA SER A 180 5.18 29.75 -1.27
C SER A 180 3.89 29.11 -0.74
N ARG A 181 3.05 28.53 -1.62
CA ARG A 181 1.88 27.71 -1.27
C ARG A 181 2.33 26.39 -0.66
N HIS A 182 3.35 25.74 -1.22
CA HIS A 182 3.92 24.51 -0.70
C HIS A 182 4.48 24.71 0.72
N ALA A 183 5.30 25.75 0.94
CA ALA A 183 5.81 26.08 2.26
C ALA A 183 4.70 26.34 3.30
N ARG A 184 3.61 27.00 2.87
CA ARG A 184 2.45 27.29 3.74
C ARG A 184 1.64 26.03 4.07
N LEU A 185 1.49 25.12 3.12
CA LEU A 185 0.86 23.82 3.34
C LEU A 185 1.66 22.99 4.35
N VAL A 186 2.99 22.95 4.17
CA VAL A 186 3.90 22.24 5.08
C VAL A 186 3.78 22.79 6.50
N SER A 187 3.84 24.11 6.67
CA SER A 187 3.66 24.73 7.99
C SER A 187 2.33 24.35 8.62
N ARG A 188 1.21 24.51 7.89
CA ARG A 188 -0.14 24.24 8.42
C ARG A 188 -0.35 22.78 8.81
N PHE A 189 0.19 21.86 8.02
CA PHE A 189 0.11 20.45 8.37
C PHE A 189 1.01 20.11 9.55
N SER A 190 2.24 20.65 9.63
CA SER A 190 3.11 20.43 10.78
C SER A 190 2.46 20.92 12.08
N ASP A 191 1.80 22.09 12.04
CA ASP A 191 1.07 22.65 13.19
C ASP A 191 -0.12 21.76 13.58
N LEU A 192 -0.93 21.33 12.60
CA LEU A 192 -2.03 20.39 12.81
C LEU A 192 -1.54 19.06 13.40
N TYR A 193 -0.53 18.45 12.78
CA TYR A 193 -0.01 17.13 13.14
C TYR A 193 0.74 17.14 14.47
N ALA A 194 1.17 18.31 14.96
CA ALA A 194 1.72 18.45 16.32
C ALA A 194 0.62 18.32 17.40
N VAL A 195 -0.58 18.83 17.14
CA VAL A 195 -1.67 18.94 18.12
C VAL A 195 -2.69 17.81 17.95
N GLU A 196 -3.38 17.76 16.81
CA GLU A 196 -4.51 16.86 16.53
C GLU A 196 -4.08 15.38 16.55
N ARG A 197 -2.82 15.10 16.22
CA ARG A 197 -2.24 13.75 16.30
C ARG A 197 -2.19 13.23 17.74
N LEU A 198 -1.80 14.09 18.69
CA LEU A 198 -1.69 13.71 20.10
C LEU A 198 -3.08 13.47 20.69
N GLU A 199 -4.06 14.29 20.30
CA GLU A 199 -5.46 14.10 20.70
C GLU A 199 -6.02 12.79 20.14
N ALA A 200 -5.85 12.52 18.84
CA ALA A 200 -6.25 11.24 18.21
C ALA A 200 -5.55 10.04 18.87
N GLN A 201 -4.26 10.16 19.18
CA GLN A 201 -3.50 9.13 19.88
C GLN A 201 -4.05 8.87 21.29
N SER A 202 -4.43 9.92 22.02
CA SER A 202 -5.01 9.80 23.36
C SER A 202 -6.38 9.12 23.34
N LEU A 203 -7.20 9.38 22.32
CA LEU A 203 -8.51 8.76 22.14
C LEU A 203 -8.38 7.28 21.77
N LEU A 204 -7.50 6.94 20.83
CA LEU A 204 -7.29 5.56 20.39
C LEU A 204 -6.68 4.68 21.49
N ARG A 205 -5.78 5.22 22.32
CA ARG A 205 -5.19 4.50 23.46
C ARG A 205 -6.17 4.11 24.56
N GLN A 206 -7.38 4.68 24.58
CA GLN A 206 -8.42 4.25 25.52
C GLN A 206 -9.05 2.90 25.12
N TYR A 207 -8.86 2.48 23.86
CA TYR A 207 -9.47 1.28 23.29
C TYR A 207 -8.46 0.29 22.71
N ILE A 208 -7.22 0.74 22.44
CA ILE A 208 -6.16 -0.05 21.81
C ILE A 208 -4.91 -0.01 22.69
N ASP A 209 -4.54 -1.18 23.22
CA ASP A 209 -3.37 -1.33 24.10
C ASP A 209 -2.03 -1.28 23.34
N ASP A 210 -2.04 -1.67 22.05
CA ASP A 210 -0.83 -1.67 21.22
C ASP A 210 -0.50 -0.26 20.69
N PRO A 211 0.60 0.37 21.16
CA PRO A 211 0.99 1.69 20.70
C PRO A 211 1.41 1.72 19.23
N GLU A 212 1.85 0.60 18.65
CA GLU A 212 2.22 0.52 17.23
C GLU A 212 0.97 0.55 16.35
N MET A 213 -0.07 -0.21 16.69
CA MET A 213 -1.36 -0.18 16.01
C MET A 213 -2.00 1.21 16.02
N VAL A 214 -1.92 1.94 17.14
CA VAL A 214 -2.40 3.33 17.22
C VAL A 214 -1.68 4.24 16.22
N GLN A 215 -0.35 4.09 16.08
CA GLN A 215 0.42 4.86 15.10
C GLN A 215 0.07 4.47 13.66
N ILE A 216 -0.12 3.17 13.39
CA ILE A 216 -0.54 2.67 12.08
C ILE A 216 -1.90 3.27 11.68
N ILE A 217 -2.87 3.29 12.60
CA ILE A 217 -4.21 3.86 12.34
C ILE A 217 -4.12 5.36 12.01
N ILE A 218 -3.37 6.14 12.79
CA ILE A 218 -3.20 7.59 12.55
C ILE A 218 -2.48 7.86 11.22
N PHE A 219 -1.46 7.06 10.91
CA PHE A 219 -0.75 7.15 9.64
C PHE A 219 -1.68 6.85 8.47
N ILE A 220 -2.46 5.77 8.54
CA ILE A 220 -3.43 5.39 7.50
C ILE A 220 -4.48 6.49 7.35
N ALA A 221 -5.06 7.01 8.44
CA ALA A 221 -6.01 8.11 8.40
C ALA A 221 -5.44 9.34 7.67
N THR A 222 -4.16 9.65 7.90
CA THR A 222 -3.46 10.75 7.23
C THR A 222 -3.32 10.47 5.74
N VAL A 223 -2.81 9.30 5.38
CA VAL A 223 -2.60 8.87 3.98
C VAL A 223 -3.92 8.90 3.21
N GLU A 224 -4.96 8.29 3.76
CA GLU A 224 -6.28 8.19 3.12
C GLU A 224 -6.93 9.58 2.99
N ALA A 225 -6.79 10.47 3.97
CA ALA A 225 -7.29 11.85 3.88
C ALA A 225 -6.64 12.64 2.73
N PHE A 226 -5.34 12.47 2.52
CA PHE A 226 -4.64 13.08 1.38
C PHE A 226 -5.01 12.43 0.04
N GLN A 227 -5.27 11.12 0.02
CA GLN A 227 -5.74 10.42 -1.18
C GLN A 227 -7.16 10.87 -1.57
N ALA A 228 -8.09 10.94 -0.61
CA ALA A 228 -9.45 11.42 -0.81
C ALA A 228 -9.46 12.86 -1.34
N ALA A 229 -8.70 13.77 -0.71
CA ALA A 229 -8.56 15.15 -1.16
C ALA A 229 -8.02 15.24 -2.60
N LYS A 230 -7.03 14.41 -2.96
CA LYS A 230 -6.46 14.36 -4.31
C LYS A 230 -7.47 13.87 -5.35
N LEU A 231 -8.28 12.87 -5.01
CA LEU A 231 -9.34 12.37 -5.89
C LEU A 231 -10.43 13.42 -6.10
N ALA A 232 -10.89 14.06 -5.01
CA ALA A 232 -11.85 15.15 -5.06
C ALA A 232 -11.34 16.33 -5.90
N TYR A 233 -10.07 16.71 -5.74
CA TYR A 233 -9.43 17.74 -6.56
C TYR A 233 -9.38 17.38 -8.04
N ARG A 234 -9.03 16.13 -8.39
CA ARG A 234 -9.03 15.67 -9.79
C ARG A 234 -10.42 15.74 -10.40
N GLN A 235 -11.45 15.31 -9.67
CA GLN A 235 -12.84 15.38 -10.12
C GLN A 235 -13.29 16.84 -10.29
N PHE A 236 -12.97 17.71 -9.33
CA PHE A 236 -13.29 19.13 -9.41
C PHE A 236 -12.58 19.80 -10.60
N LYS A 237 -11.29 19.55 -10.79
CA LYS A 237 -10.51 20.06 -11.92
C LYS A 237 -11.09 19.63 -13.26
N LEU A 238 -11.50 18.36 -13.39
CA LEU A 238 -12.15 17.86 -14.60
C LEU A 238 -13.51 18.55 -14.84
N ARG A 239 -14.32 18.77 -13.79
CA ARG A 239 -15.59 19.50 -13.90
C ARG A 239 -15.37 20.94 -14.36
N VAL A 240 -14.46 21.66 -13.71
CA VAL A 240 -14.11 23.05 -14.02
C VAL A 240 -13.56 23.18 -15.45
N ARG A 241 -12.68 22.26 -15.88
CA ARG A 241 -12.19 22.23 -17.25
C ARG A 241 -13.33 22.05 -18.25
N LYS A 242 -14.26 21.12 -18.02
CA LYS A 242 -15.41 20.90 -18.91
C LYS A 242 -16.35 22.12 -18.98
N THR A 243 -16.54 22.84 -17.88
CA THR A 243 -17.39 24.05 -17.85
C THR A 243 -16.71 25.28 -18.45
N LEU A 244 -15.39 25.41 -18.31
CA LEU A 244 -14.62 26.54 -18.84
C LEU A 244 -14.21 26.36 -20.31
N SER A 245 -14.09 25.13 -20.81
CA SER A 245 -13.71 24.85 -22.21
C SER A 245 -14.58 25.56 -23.26
N PRO A 246 -15.93 25.64 -23.13
CA PRO A 246 -16.78 26.32 -24.11
C PRO A 246 -16.73 27.85 -24.03
N SER A 247 -16.32 28.40 -22.89
CA SER A 247 -16.36 29.85 -22.59
C SER A 247 -14.99 30.54 -22.69
N HIS A 248 -13.94 29.77 -22.97
CA HIS A 248 -12.57 30.26 -22.99
C HIS A 248 -12.24 30.97 -24.31
N LEU A 249 -12.49 32.28 -24.36
CA LEU A 249 -11.93 33.22 -25.35
C LEU A 249 -10.95 34.17 -24.64
N GLY A 250 -9.76 33.67 -24.28
CA GLY A 250 -8.74 34.46 -23.60
C GLY A 250 -7.33 34.16 -24.09
N PRO A 251 -6.38 35.09 -23.92
CA PRO A 251 -4.96 34.87 -24.22
C PRO A 251 -4.26 33.95 -23.19
N GLU A 252 -4.93 33.61 -22.09
CA GLU A 252 -4.43 32.70 -21.05
C GLU A 252 -4.52 31.23 -21.49
N ILE A 253 -3.68 30.37 -20.93
CA ILE A 253 -3.75 28.93 -21.16
C ILE A 253 -4.95 28.40 -20.36
N LEU A 254 -5.83 27.61 -20.99
CA LEU A 254 -7.02 27.04 -20.35
C LEU A 254 -6.73 26.38 -18.98
N GLU A 255 -5.58 25.73 -18.84
CA GLU A 255 -5.16 25.11 -17.59
C GLU A 255 -4.89 26.13 -16.47
N ASP A 256 -4.36 27.31 -16.78
CA ASP A 256 -4.11 28.37 -15.79
C ASP A 256 -5.43 28.99 -15.31
N SER A 257 -6.38 29.24 -16.22
CA SER A 257 -7.71 29.74 -15.84
C SER A 257 -8.51 28.70 -15.05
N VAL A 258 -8.33 27.39 -15.33
CA VAL A 258 -8.90 26.30 -14.52
C VAL A 258 -8.32 26.30 -13.11
N VAL A 259 -7.00 26.42 -12.96
CA VAL A 259 -6.35 26.48 -11.64
C VAL A 259 -6.78 27.73 -10.87
N ASP A 260 -6.82 28.89 -11.52
CA ASP A 260 -7.26 30.14 -10.88
C ASP A 260 -8.74 30.08 -10.47
N TYR A 261 -9.60 29.44 -11.28
CA TYR A 261 -10.99 29.19 -10.89
C TYR A 261 -11.08 28.30 -9.66
N ILE A 262 -10.29 27.21 -9.60
CA ILE A 262 -10.28 26.29 -8.46
C ILE A 262 -9.81 27.02 -7.18
N VAL A 263 -8.74 27.79 -7.27
CA VAL A 263 -8.19 28.56 -6.14
C VAL A 263 -9.18 29.59 -5.61
N ARG A 264 -10.03 30.16 -6.47
CA ARG A 264 -11.07 31.12 -6.08
C ARG A 264 -12.32 30.47 -5.49
N ASN A 265 -12.52 29.17 -5.71
CA ASN A 265 -13.70 28.41 -5.29
C ASN A 265 -13.30 27.19 -4.41
N LEU A 266 -12.36 27.39 -3.49
CA LEU A 266 -11.90 26.35 -2.56
C LEU A 266 -12.98 25.96 -1.54
N ASP A 267 -13.97 26.82 -1.32
CA ASP A 267 -15.15 26.61 -0.48
C ASP A 267 -16.09 25.52 -1.03
N LEU A 268 -15.99 25.19 -2.32
CA LEU A 268 -16.74 24.08 -2.94
C LEU A 268 -16.17 22.69 -2.61
N TYR A 269 -15.08 22.61 -1.85
CA TYR A 269 -14.52 21.34 -1.39
C TYR A 269 -15.41 20.73 -0.29
N ASP A 270 -16.04 19.60 -0.61
CA ASP A 270 -16.85 18.86 0.35
C ASP A 270 -15.98 18.01 1.29
N VAL A 271 -15.68 18.62 2.44
CA VAL A 271 -14.93 17.98 3.51
C VAL A 271 -15.69 16.78 4.08
N GLN A 272 -17.03 16.80 4.13
CA GLN A 272 -17.81 15.71 4.72
C GLN A 272 -17.82 14.47 3.85
N ALA A 273 -17.99 14.64 2.53
CA ALA A 273 -17.84 13.54 1.58
C ALA A 273 -16.45 12.89 1.72
N SER A 274 -15.40 13.71 1.80
CA SER A 274 -14.02 13.24 1.96
C SER A 274 -13.80 12.48 3.28
N ILE A 275 -14.41 12.91 4.40
CA ILE A 275 -14.34 12.19 5.68
C ILE A 275 -14.96 10.81 5.56
N ASN A 276 -16.14 10.70 4.92
CA ASN A 276 -16.82 9.42 4.75
C ASN A 276 -16.00 8.47 3.87
N ASP A 277 -15.39 8.97 2.80
CA ASP A 277 -14.51 8.19 1.93
C ASP A 277 -13.29 7.66 2.70
N VAL A 278 -12.69 8.47 3.57
CA VAL A 278 -11.57 8.05 4.45
C VAL A 278 -12.00 6.98 5.43
N ILE A 279 -13.11 7.17 6.15
CA ILE A 279 -13.60 6.19 7.12
C ILE A 279 -13.91 4.86 6.43
N ASN A 280 -14.53 4.89 5.25
CA ASN A 280 -14.80 3.70 4.45
C ASN A 280 -13.51 2.99 4.01
N ALA A 281 -12.50 3.76 3.56
CA ALA A 281 -11.20 3.21 3.16
C ALA A 281 -10.44 2.60 4.34
N MET A 282 -10.50 3.22 5.52
CA MET A 282 -9.92 2.69 6.75
C MET A 282 -10.60 1.38 7.17
N ASN A 283 -11.93 1.29 7.07
CA ASN A 283 -12.70 0.10 7.44
C ASN A 283 -12.41 -1.15 6.58
N VAL A 284 -11.84 -0.99 5.38
CA VAL A 284 -11.47 -2.12 4.51
C VAL A 284 -9.96 -2.38 4.47
N ASN A 285 -9.17 -1.63 5.26
CA ASN A 285 -7.71 -1.67 5.16
C ASN A 285 -7.14 -2.91 5.88
N PRO A 286 -6.44 -3.82 5.18
CA PRO A 286 -5.94 -5.07 5.76
C PRO A 286 -4.78 -4.87 6.76
N ARG A 287 -4.20 -3.67 6.84
CA ARG A 287 -3.10 -3.36 7.78
C ARG A 287 -3.56 -2.98 9.17
N ILE A 288 -4.86 -2.72 9.35
CA ILE A 288 -5.43 -2.43 10.66
C ILE A 288 -5.91 -3.76 11.24
N SER A 289 -5.26 -4.25 12.30
CA SER A 289 -5.78 -5.41 13.03
C SER A 289 -6.96 -4.95 13.88
N PHE A 290 -8.16 -5.40 13.56
CA PHE A 290 -9.41 -4.96 14.16
C PHE A 290 -9.57 -5.48 15.61
N PRO A 291 -9.68 -4.60 16.63
CA PRO A 291 -10.63 -4.83 17.70
C PRO A 291 -12.04 -4.49 17.18
N PRO A 292 -13.04 -5.35 17.31
CA PRO A 292 -14.41 -5.10 16.87
C PRO A 292 -15.11 -3.91 17.59
N GLU A 293 -14.46 -3.25 18.55
CA GLU A 293 -15.03 -2.18 19.37
C GLU A 293 -14.74 -0.73 18.89
N VAL A 294 -13.88 -0.50 17.89
CA VAL A 294 -13.43 0.87 17.54
C VAL A 294 -14.07 1.39 16.25
N ASP A 295 -14.99 2.34 16.38
CA ASP A 295 -15.49 3.13 15.25
C ASP A 295 -14.52 4.29 14.94
N PHE A 296 -14.00 4.37 13.72
CA PHE A 296 -13.11 5.46 13.28
C PHE A 296 -13.79 6.84 13.27
N VAL A 297 -15.12 6.91 13.47
CA VAL A 297 -15.81 8.16 13.81
C VAL A 297 -15.19 8.85 15.03
N LEU A 298 -14.57 8.11 15.96
CA LEU A 298 -13.86 8.65 17.13
C LEU A 298 -12.71 9.62 16.76
N ILE A 299 -12.04 9.38 15.63
CA ILE A 299 -10.97 10.24 15.12
C ILE A 299 -11.45 11.13 13.97
N SER A 300 -12.76 11.29 13.78
CA SER A 300 -13.33 12.15 12.74
C SER A 300 -12.93 13.62 12.86
N GLY A 301 -12.60 14.10 14.06
CA GLY A 301 -12.01 15.42 14.28
C GLY A 301 -10.64 15.56 13.58
N PHE A 302 -9.75 14.61 13.85
CA PHE A 302 -8.44 14.51 13.19
C PHE A 302 -8.55 14.33 11.67
N ILE A 303 -9.42 13.43 11.21
CA ILE A 303 -9.66 13.21 9.77
C ILE A 303 -10.19 14.49 9.11
N ARG A 304 -11.14 15.19 9.74
CA ARG A 304 -11.71 16.44 9.23
C ARG A 304 -10.65 17.51 9.04
N GLU A 305 -9.80 17.71 10.05
CA GLU A 305 -8.77 18.75 9.99
C GLU A 305 -7.70 18.40 8.94
N THR A 306 -7.36 17.11 8.84
CA THR A 306 -6.43 16.60 7.83
C THR A 306 -7.01 16.76 6.42
N CYS A 307 -8.30 16.46 6.22
CA CYS A 307 -8.99 16.69 4.95
C CYS A 307 -9.07 18.17 4.58
N ARG A 308 -9.23 19.09 5.54
CA ARG A 308 -9.22 20.56 5.26
C ARG A 308 -7.85 21.02 4.78
N VAL A 309 -6.78 20.59 5.45
CA VAL A 309 -5.42 20.94 5.04
C VAL A 309 -5.08 20.29 3.69
N ALA A 310 -5.48 19.04 3.48
CA ALA A 310 -5.29 18.32 2.23
C ALA A 310 -6.10 18.91 1.06
N GLY A 311 -7.32 19.40 1.30
CA GLY A 311 -8.15 20.06 0.28
C GLY A 311 -7.56 21.38 -0.24
N GLY A 312 -6.68 22.02 0.54
CA GLY A 312 -5.90 23.19 0.12
C GLY A 312 -4.60 22.84 -0.61
N ALA A 313 -4.23 21.57 -0.71
CA ALA A 313 -3.01 21.11 -1.36
C ALA A 313 -3.23 20.90 -2.87
N GLU A 314 -2.55 21.68 -3.71
CA GLU A 314 -2.50 21.39 -5.14
C GLU A 314 -1.79 20.05 -5.40
N ALA A 315 -2.27 19.31 -6.40
CA ALA A 315 -1.97 17.90 -6.69
C ALA A 315 -0.49 17.50 -6.92
N GLY A 316 0.46 18.42 -6.81
CA GLY A 316 1.89 18.19 -7.03
C GLY A 316 2.70 17.79 -5.79
N ALA A 317 2.20 18.01 -4.58
CA ALA A 317 3.04 17.90 -3.37
C ALA A 317 2.83 16.63 -2.53
N THR A 318 1.88 15.76 -2.85
CA THR A 318 1.30 14.84 -1.85
C THR A 318 2.15 13.61 -1.52
N VAL A 319 2.94 13.09 -2.46
CA VAL A 319 3.60 11.76 -2.28
C VAL A 319 4.93 11.86 -1.56
N LEU A 320 5.77 12.86 -1.88
CA LEU A 320 6.99 13.12 -1.11
C LEU A 320 6.67 13.60 0.31
N PHE A 321 5.57 14.34 0.47
CA PHE A 321 5.13 14.92 1.74
C PHE A 321 4.75 13.87 2.78
N VAL A 322 3.89 12.90 2.40
CA VAL A 322 3.47 11.82 3.31
C VAL A 322 4.64 10.89 3.65
N LEU A 323 5.54 10.61 2.70
CA LEU A 323 6.73 9.79 2.95
C LEU A 323 7.83 10.51 3.75
N THR A 324 7.90 11.84 3.72
CA THR A 324 8.96 12.59 4.41
C THR A 324 8.55 13.09 5.79
N LEU A 325 7.26 13.41 6.01
CA LEU A 325 6.76 13.91 7.31
C LEU A 325 5.99 12.87 8.12
N ALA A 326 5.41 11.85 7.48
CA ALA A 326 4.70 10.77 8.17
C ALA A 326 5.54 9.48 8.28
N ALA A 327 6.83 9.51 7.88
CA ALA A 327 7.78 8.46 8.23
C ALA A 327 8.20 8.56 9.71
N PRO A 328 8.34 7.42 10.42
CA PRO A 328 8.46 7.38 11.86
C PRO A 328 9.89 7.73 12.30
N HIS A 329 10.16 9.01 12.57
CA HIS A 329 11.22 9.37 13.51
C HIS A 329 10.73 9.16 14.95
N ALA A 330 10.46 7.92 15.35
CA ALA A 330 10.24 7.55 16.74
C ALA A 330 10.36 6.03 16.98
N LEU A 331 11.39 5.40 16.40
CA LEU A 331 11.93 4.13 16.92
C LEU A 331 13.33 4.41 17.47
N SER A 332 13.41 4.97 18.67
CA SER A 332 14.29 4.50 19.77
C SER A 332 14.29 5.43 20.99
N PRO A 333 14.55 4.89 22.20
CA PRO A 333 14.16 5.46 23.50
C PRO A 333 15.33 6.12 24.25
N LEU A 334 15.07 7.23 24.92
CA LEU A 334 15.81 7.86 26.05
C LEU A 334 15.30 9.31 26.11
N ALA A 335 14.95 9.94 27.22
CA ALA A 335 15.22 9.65 28.59
C ALA A 335 14.10 10.26 29.45
N THR A 336 13.74 9.49 30.47
CA THR A 336 13.18 9.94 31.73
C THR A 336 13.88 11.22 32.19
N ALA A 337 13.13 12.30 32.35
CA ALA A 337 13.54 13.42 33.19
C ALA A 337 12.47 13.54 34.29
N GLU A 338 12.66 12.72 35.32
CA GLU A 338 12.08 12.96 36.64
C GLU A 338 12.46 14.36 37.11
N ALA A 339 11.47 15.05 37.68
CA ALA A 339 11.68 16.24 38.47
C ALA A 339 12.46 15.91 39.75
N PRO A 340 13.46 16.70 40.18
CA PRO A 340 14.04 16.53 41.50
C PRO A 340 13.17 17.24 42.53
N LEU A 341 12.50 16.43 43.36
CA LEU A 341 12.02 16.83 44.68
C LEU A 341 13.21 16.88 45.66
N LEU A 342 13.13 17.87 46.54
CA LEU A 342 14.03 18.19 47.64
C LEU A 342 14.14 17.06 48.68
N ASP A 343 15.35 16.74 49.15
CA ASP A 343 15.69 16.50 50.58
C ASP A 343 17.23 16.35 50.73
N VAL A 344 17.96 17.32 51.28
CA VAL A 344 18.44 17.38 52.68
C VAL A 344 18.88 16.03 53.28
N SER A 345 20.19 15.77 53.33
CA SER A 345 20.90 15.37 54.57
C SER A 345 22.42 15.19 54.37
N GLN A 346 23.12 15.38 55.50
CA GLN A 346 24.52 15.74 55.73
C GLN A 346 25.63 14.72 55.36
N PRO A 347 26.91 15.16 55.35
CA PRO A 347 28.07 14.33 55.01
C PRO A 347 28.60 13.47 56.18
N VAL A 348 29.08 12.28 55.81
CA VAL A 348 29.73 11.29 56.67
C VAL A 348 31.17 11.71 57.00
N ALA A 349 31.54 11.45 58.25
CA ALA A 349 32.80 11.75 58.88
C ALA A 349 33.99 10.90 58.38
N SER A 350 35.13 11.58 58.41
CA SER A 350 36.53 11.16 58.48
C SER A 350 36.89 9.76 59.05
N LYS A 351 37.71 9.04 58.24
CA LYS A 351 39.01 8.39 58.56
C LYS A 351 39.04 7.15 59.48
N PRO A 352 40.14 6.33 59.47
CA PRO A 352 41.53 6.60 59.06
C PRO A 352 41.91 6.23 57.62
#